data_AF-A0A661S1K0-F1
#
_entry.id   AF-A0A661S1K0-F1
#
_cell.length_a   1.000
_cell.length_b   1.000
_cell.length_c   1.000
_cell.angle_alpha   90.00
_cell.angle_beta   90.00
_cell.angle_gamma   90.00
#
_symmetry.space_group_name_H-M   'P 1'
#
loop_
_entity.id
_entity.type
_entity.pdbx_description
1 polymer ?
#
loop_
_entity_poly.entity_id
_entity_poly.type
_entity_poly.pdbx_seq_one_letter_code
_entity_poly.pdbx_strand_id
1 'polypeptide(L)'
;MVITTEGFDTFVRMNRLTEMVLEDLPDEIIAQRFMAADFPETLRFQLASYLDTVHYPLAVRSSSLLEDARFKPYAGLYKTFFLANDHDDIDCRLDQLINAIKMVYASTYFKAPKAFSTRVGNRIESEKMAVIIQQVVGSRYDNLFYPAISGVAQSKNYYPFSKMKPEDGIVNIAMGLGKAVMEGERSLRFSPRFPEILPQRSSVKDILENAQQYFYTLKMGEPTCLIEINEAITLTKRDIHDAVNDYPVRLLSSTYHPADNRIRDVYSSSGYPVVTFASMLKHRIFPISELITVLLELGSKELGCPVEIEFALDFSPVKDVNARFAVLQIRPMSAREEMLDVEIFDDDRNLAFCISHMALGNTINSEMKDIVYVKPESFDPAKTADIAKQISKINASLMKENRKYVLIGPGRWGSADHWLGIPVTWADICGVGAIVETIHPLIHAEPSHGSHFFHNIAALGINYLNVNDRHIDHMDFERLAGFHKVHETPDVIHAATPRPLALKVDGSKGICVIFETPICPIKKFKELCH
;
A
#
# COMPACT_ATOMS: atom_id res chain seq x y z
N MET A 1 1.76 -20.14 17.77
CA MET A 1 0.56 -20.51 18.55
C MET A 1 -0.63 -19.76 17.97
N VAL A 2 -1.84 -20.32 18.02
CA VAL A 2 -3.06 -19.62 17.59
C VAL A 2 -4.10 -19.71 18.71
N ILE A 3 -4.65 -18.57 19.09
CA ILE A 3 -5.83 -18.48 19.95
C ILE A 3 -7.05 -18.46 19.04
N THR A 4 -7.91 -19.45 19.18
CA THR A 4 -9.12 -19.58 18.35
C THR A 4 -10.13 -18.49 18.67
N THR A 5 -11.12 -18.32 17.80
CA THR A 5 -12.23 -17.39 17.98
C THR A 5 -13.08 -17.69 19.23
N GLU A 6 -13.05 -18.93 19.75
CA GLU A 6 -13.68 -19.28 21.03
C GLU A 6 -13.03 -18.56 22.21
N GLY A 7 -11.72 -18.28 22.14
CA GLY A 7 -11.01 -17.49 23.14
C GLY A 7 -11.51 -16.05 23.18
N PHE A 8 -11.74 -15.46 22.01
CA PHE A 8 -12.36 -14.13 21.87
C PHE A 8 -13.79 -14.12 22.42
N ASP A 9 -14.63 -15.07 22.01
CA ASP A 9 -16.02 -15.17 22.48
C ASP A 9 -16.09 -15.29 24.01
N THR A 10 -15.19 -16.09 24.59
CA THR A 10 -15.10 -16.27 26.04
C THR A 10 -14.70 -14.97 26.74
N PHE A 11 -13.68 -14.28 26.23
CA PHE A 11 -13.22 -12.99 26.74
C PHE A 11 -14.33 -11.92 26.69
N VAL A 12 -14.99 -11.76 25.55
CA VAL A 12 -16.06 -10.77 25.34
C VAL A 12 -17.25 -11.06 26.25
N ARG A 13 -17.69 -12.32 26.34
CA ARG A 13 -18.82 -12.73 27.18
C ARG A 13 -18.54 -12.53 28.67
N MET A 14 -17.35 -12.92 29.13
CA MET A 14 -16.96 -12.79 30.55
C MET A 14 -16.98 -11.33 31.01
N ASN A 15 -16.56 -10.41 30.13
CA ASN A 15 -16.45 -8.99 30.42
C ASN A 15 -17.66 -8.16 29.97
N ARG A 16 -18.72 -8.80 29.44
CA ARG A 16 -19.94 -8.14 28.93
C ARG A 16 -19.66 -7.03 27.89
N LEU A 17 -18.67 -7.24 27.03
CA LEU A 17 -18.23 -6.23 26.05
C LEU A 17 -19.12 -6.17 24.79
N THR A 18 -20.09 -7.08 24.64
CA THR A 18 -20.96 -7.18 23.45
C THR A 18 -21.75 -5.90 23.17
N GLU A 19 -22.21 -5.21 24.22
CA GLU A 19 -23.03 -3.99 24.09
C GLU A 19 -22.23 -2.81 23.52
N MET A 20 -20.90 -2.83 23.65
CA MET A 20 -20.03 -1.77 23.13
C MET A 20 -19.95 -1.71 21.60
N VAL A 21 -20.40 -2.75 20.89
CA VAL A 21 -20.51 -2.67 19.42
C VAL A 21 -21.46 -1.54 19.02
N LEU A 22 -22.52 -1.32 19.79
CA LEU A 22 -23.58 -0.33 19.53
C LEU A 22 -23.21 1.09 20.00
N GLU A 23 -22.18 1.24 20.83
CA GLU A 23 -21.71 2.54 21.33
C GLU A 23 -20.71 3.16 20.33
N ASP A 24 -20.91 4.43 19.96
CA ASP A 24 -19.97 5.22 19.15
C ASP A 24 -18.90 5.88 20.06
N LEU A 25 -18.06 5.04 20.65
CA LEU A 25 -16.97 5.49 21.52
C LEU A 25 -15.68 5.80 20.72
N PRO A 26 -14.84 6.74 21.20
CA PRO A 26 -13.46 6.89 20.74
C PRO A 26 -12.63 5.61 20.95
N ASP A 27 -11.69 5.34 20.04
CA ASP A 27 -10.85 4.14 20.03
C ASP A 27 -10.00 4.04 21.32
N GLU A 28 -9.57 5.17 21.89
CA GLU A 28 -8.80 5.23 23.14
C GLU A 28 -9.61 4.71 24.34
N ILE A 29 -10.91 5.02 24.41
CA ILE A 29 -11.78 4.55 25.48
C ILE A 29 -12.02 3.04 25.34
N ILE A 30 -12.20 2.57 24.11
CA ILE A 30 -12.34 1.15 23.81
C ILE A 30 -11.08 0.40 24.25
N ALA A 31 -9.89 0.88 23.86
CA ALA A 31 -8.63 0.29 24.27
C ALA A 31 -8.48 0.22 25.80
N GLN A 32 -8.80 1.29 26.52
CA GLN A 32 -8.75 1.31 27.99
C GLN A 32 -9.68 0.27 28.62
N ARG A 33 -10.91 0.12 28.12
CA ARG A 33 -11.87 -0.89 28.62
C ARG A 33 -11.37 -2.31 28.38
N PHE A 34 -10.84 -2.60 27.19
CA PHE A 34 -10.28 -3.93 26.87
C PHE A 34 -9.02 -4.24 27.70
N MET A 35 -8.19 -3.24 27.98
CA MET A 35 -7.02 -3.41 28.84
C MET A 35 -7.41 -3.73 30.28
N ALA A 36 -8.43 -3.06 30.82
CA ALA A 36 -8.94 -3.26 32.17
C ALA A 36 -9.77 -4.54 32.36
N ALA A 37 -10.21 -5.19 31.28
CA ALA A 37 -11.02 -6.40 31.31
C ALA A 37 -10.24 -7.62 31.84
N ASP A 38 -10.93 -8.55 32.50
CA ASP A 38 -10.34 -9.78 33.00
C ASP A 38 -10.00 -10.73 31.84
N PHE A 39 -8.88 -11.46 31.97
CA PHE A 39 -8.46 -12.42 30.94
C PHE A 39 -8.79 -13.86 31.39
N PRO A 40 -9.34 -14.73 30.52
CA PRO A 40 -9.70 -16.09 30.92
C PRO A 40 -8.52 -16.88 31.51
N GLU A 41 -8.68 -17.39 32.73
CA GLU A 41 -7.62 -18.12 33.46
C GLU A 41 -7.07 -19.33 32.71
N THR A 42 -7.93 -20.05 31.99
CA THR A 42 -7.53 -21.19 31.16
C THR A 42 -6.58 -20.77 30.06
N LEU A 43 -6.83 -19.64 29.39
CA LEU A 43 -5.95 -19.09 28.36
C LEU A 43 -4.68 -18.52 28.98
N ARG A 44 -4.77 -17.85 30.14
CA ARG A 44 -3.60 -17.34 30.88
C ARG A 44 -2.61 -18.48 31.18
N PHE A 45 -3.10 -19.60 31.72
CA PHE A 45 -2.25 -20.77 32.01
C PHE A 45 -1.60 -21.37 30.75
N GLN A 46 -2.34 -21.48 29.66
CA GLN A 46 -1.81 -21.98 28.38
C GLN A 46 -0.72 -21.06 27.80
N LEU A 47 -0.91 -19.74 27.89
CA LEU A 47 0.07 -18.75 27.45
C LEU A 47 1.33 -18.77 28.32
N ALA A 48 1.18 -18.93 29.63
CA ALA A 48 2.32 -19.10 30.54
C ALA A 48 3.15 -20.33 30.17
N SER A 49 2.49 -21.47 29.95
CA SER A 49 3.14 -22.71 29.52
C SER A 49 3.84 -22.56 28.16
N TYR A 50 3.26 -21.81 27.23
CA TYR A 50 3.90 -21.48 25.96
C TYR A 50 5.17 -20.64 26.16
N LEU A 51 5.11 -19.59 26.98
CA LEU A 51 6.23 -18.68 27.24
C LEU A 51 7.41 -19.31 27.97
N ASP A 52 7.17 -20.37 28.74
CA ASP A 52 8.21 -21.17 29.42
C ASP A 52 9.21 -21.81 28.42
N THR A 53 8.76 -22.08 27.19
CA THR A 53 9.59 -22.69 26.14
C THR A 53 10.09 -21.71 25.09
N VAL A 54 9.65 -20.45 25.13
CA VAL A 54 9.80 -19.48 24.04
C VAL A 54 10.50 -18.22 24.50
N HIS A 55 11.74 -18.00 24.05
CA HIS A 55 12.57 -16.86 24.46
C HIS A 55 12.97 -15.95 23.30
N TYR A 56 12.22 -16.00 22.20
CA TYR A 56 12.43 -15.15 21.03
C TYR A 56 11.35 -14.05 20.97
N PRO A 57 11.61 -12.94 20.27
CA PRO A 57 10.60 -11.90 20.10
C PRO A 57 9.35 -12.41 19.38
N LEU A 58 8.20 -11.87 19.76
CA LEU A 58 6.87 -12.31 19.32
C LEU A 58 6.14 -11.22 18.53
N ALA A 59 5.44 -11.64 17.47
CA ALA A 59 4.43 -10.84 16.80
C ALA A 59 3.04 -11.39 17.16
N VAL A 60 2.19 -10.55 17.71
CA VAL A 60 0.80 -10.85 18.08
C VAL A 60 -0.10 -10.19 17.04
N ARG A 61 -0.68 -11.02 16.17
CA ARG A 61 -1.39 -10.59 14.96
C ARG A 61 -2.88 -10.93 15.04
N SER A 62 -3.71 -10.05 14.53
CA SER A 62 -5.10 -10.33 14.20
C SER A 62 -5.21 -11.40 13.12
N SER A 63 -6.23 -12.25 13.21
CA SER A 63 -6.73 -13.10 12.13
C SER A 63 -8.24 -13.14 12.26
N SER A 64 -8.88 -12.12 11.70
CA SER A 64 -10.34 -11.99 11.76
C SER A 64 -11.01 -12.95 10.77
N LEU A 65 -12.20 -13.47 11.10
CA LEU A 65 -12.97 -14.32 10.18
C LEU A 65 -13.25 -13.63 8.84
N LEU A 66 -13.39 -12.31 8.87
CA LEU A 66 -13.67 -11.50 7.69
C LEU A 66 -12.37 -11.03 7.01
N GLU A 67 -11.25 -10.95 7.74
CA GLU A 67 -9.91 -10.68 7.21
C GLU A 67 -9.42 -11.77 6.26
N ASP A 68 -9.76 -13.03 6.57
CA ASP A 68 -9.38 -14.21 5.78
C ASP A 68 -10.50 -14.72 4.86
N ALA A 69 -11.63 -14.00 4.77
CA ALA A 69 -12.76 -14.40 3.93
C ALA A 69 -12.44 -14.23 2.45
N ARG A 70 -12.43 -15.34 1.68
CA ARG A 70 -12.06 -15.40 0.24
C ARG A 70 -12.68 -14.33 -0.68
N PHE A 71 -13.83 -13.76 -0.33
CA PHE A 71 -14.59 -12.86 -1.19
C PHE A 71 -14.67 -11.40 -0.72
N LYS A 72 -14.41 -11.10 0.56
CA LYS A 72 -14.51 -9.73 1.12
C LYS A 72 -13.52 -9.49 2.27
N PRO A 73 -12.20 -9.45 2.00
CA PRO A 73 -11.20 -9.46 3.06
C PRO A 73 -10.92 -8.06 3.65
N TYR A 74 -10.72 -7.98 4.97
CA TYR A 74 -10.58 -6.76 5.78
C TYR A 74 -9.10 -6.38 6.02
N ALA A 75 -8.33 -6.20 4.95
CA ALA A 75 -6.88 -6.02 5.08
C ALA A 75 -6.48 -4.64 5.66
N GLY A 76 -5.55 -4.64 6.62
CA GLY A 76 -4.92 -3.42 7.14
C GLY A 76 -5.74 -2.63 8.18
N LEU A 77 -6.89 -3.16 8.60
CA LEU A 77 -7.76 -2.53 9.60
C LEU A 77 -7.39 -2.89 11.04
N TYR A 78 -6.64 -3.98 11.24
CA TYR A 78 -6.32 -4.51 12.56
C TYR A 78 -4.84 -4.38 12.89
N LYS A 79 -4.59 -4.34 14.20
CA LYS A 79 -3.29 -4.01 14.79
C LYS A 79 -2.40 -5.24 14.98
N THR A 80 -1.09 -5.08 14.82
CA THR A 80 -0.07 -6.10 15.06
C THR A 80 0.92 -5.58 16.09
N PHE A 81 1.04 -6.29 17.21
CA PHE A 81 1.92 -5.90 18.30
C PHE A 81 3.20 -6.74 18.30
N PHE A 82 4.35 -6.07 18.36
CA PHE A 82 5.64 -6.72 18.50
C PHE A 82 6.11 -6.66 19.95
N LEU A 83 6.54 -7.80 20.49
CA LEU A 83 7.03 -7.97 21.85
C LEU A 83 8.46 -8.47 21.83
N ALA A 84 9.35 -7.85 22.59
CA ALA A 84 10.73 -8.30 22.75
C ALA A 84 10.82 -9.68 23.39
N ASN A 85 9.91 -9.97 24.33
CA ASN A 85 9.81 -11.25 25.04
C ASN A 85 11.14 -11.67 25.71
N ASP A 86 11.89 -10.69 26.24
CA ASP A 86 13.25 -10.85 26.77
C ASP A 86 13.42 -10.36 28.21
N HIS A 87 12.31 -10.08 28.91
CA HIS A 87 12.33 -9.73 30.33
C HIS A 87 12.63 -10.97 31.21
N ASP A 88 13.41 -10.80 32.27
CA ASP A 88 13.83 -11.94 33.12
C ASP A 88 12.66 -12.58 33.88
N ASP A 89 11.68 -11.77 34.28
CA ASP A 89 10.43 -12.22 34.91
C ASP A 89 9.42 -12.74 33.88
N ILE A 90 9.00 -14.00 34.04
CA ILE A 90 8.00 -14.66 33.19
C ILE A 90 6.60 -14.06 33.35
N ASP A 91 6.24 -13.59 34.54
CA ASP A 91 4.92 -12.98 34.79
C ASP A 91 4.81 -11.66 34.03
N CYS A 92 5.89 -10.87 34.02
CA CYS A 92 6.01 -9.67 33.20
C CYS A 92 5.82 -9.97 31.71
N ARG A 93 6.48 -11.02 31.18
CA ARG A 93 6.35 -11.45 29.77
C ARG A 93 4.92 -11.91 29.45
N LEU A 94 4.29 -12.61 30.38
CA LEU A 94 2.91 -13.07 30.26
C LEU A 94 1.93 -11.91 30.23
N ASP A 95 2.07 -10.94 31.13
CA ASP A 95 1.21 -9.76 31.19
C ASP A 95 1.38 -8.89 29.94
N GLN A 96 2.61 -8.72 29.43
CA GLN A 96 2.87 -8.11 28.13
C GLN A 96 2.12 -8.85 27.00
N LEU A 97 2.23 -10.18 26.92
CA LEU A 97 1.55 -10.96 25.90
C LEU A 97 0.03 -10.85 25.98
N ILE A 98 -0.54 -10.92 27.19
CA ILE A 98 -1.98 -10.77 27.42
C ILE A 98 -2.46 -9.37 27.02
N ASN A 99 -1.71 -8.33 27.37
CA ASN A 99 -2.04 -6.96 27.00
C ASN A 99 -2.04 -6.76 25.48
N ALA A 100 -1.06 -7.33 24.77
CA ALA A 100 -1.04 -7.33 23.32
C ALA A 100 -2.27 -8.04 22.72
N ILE A 101 -2.65 -9.21 23.26
CA ILE A 101 -3.86 -9.95 22.82
C ILE A 101 -5.13 -9.12 23.06
N LYS A 102 -5.27 -8.51 24.24
CA LYS A 102 -6.41 -7.63 24.56
C LYS A 102 -6.51 -6.45 23.59
N MET A 103 -5.38 -5.88 23.20
CA MET A 103 -5.33 -4.79 22.23
C MET A 103 -5.70 -5.24 20.81
N VAL A 104 -5.30 -6.45 20.40
CA VAL A 104 -5.78 -7.05 19.14
C VAL A 104 -7.30 -7.25 19.18
N TYR A 105 -7.84 -7.75 20.29
CA TYR A 105 -9.29 -7.87 20.46
C TYR A 105 -10.00 -6.51 20.45
N ALA A 106 -9.45 -5.50 21.12
CA ALA A 106 -9.99 -4.14 21.12
C ALA A 106 -10.09 -3.56 19.70
N SER A 107 -9.14 -3.89 18.84
CA SER A 107 -9.10 -3.37 17.48
C SER A 107 -10.34 -3.71 16.65
N THR A 108 -11.04 -4.81 16.94
CA THR A 108 -12.33 -5.15 16.28
C THR A 108 -13.45 -4.15 16.55
N TYR A 109 -13.36 -3.37 17.63
CA TYR A 109 -14.39 -2.41 18.03
C TYR A 109 -14.05 -0.97 17.59
N PHE A 110 -12.89 -0.74 16.97
CA PHE A 110 -12.47 0.59 16.55
C PHE A 110 -13.32 1.13 15.39
N LYS A 111 -13.28 2.46 15.21
CA LYS A 111 -14.10 3.17 14.22
C LYS A 111 -13.85 2.71 12.78
N ALA A 112 -12.60 2.45 12.42
CA ALA A 112 -12.23 2.07 11.05
C ALA A 112 -12.86 0.71 10.62
N PRO A 113 -12.69 -0.39 11.39
CA PRO A 113 -13.44 -1.63 11.15
C PRO A 113 -14.96 -1.46 11.14
N LYS A 114 -15.53 -0.74 12.11
CA LYS A 114 -16.98 -0.48 12.17
C LYS A 114 -17.51 0.22 10.91
N ALA A 115 -16.81 1.25 10.45
CA ALA A 115 -17.15 1.99 9.24
C ALA A 115 -17.09 1.08 8.00
N PHE A 116 -16.05 0.24 7.91
CA PHE A 116 -15.89 -0.71 6.81
C PHE A 116 -16.99 -1.79 6.81
N SER A 117 -17.29 -2.42 7.95
CA SER A 117 -18.36 -3.43 8.04
C SER A 117 -19.73 -2.88 7.63
N THR A 118 -20.00 -1.63 8.00
CA THR A 118 -21.24 -0.93 7.62
C THR A 118 -21.31 -0.71 6.11
N ARG A 119 -20.21 -0.31 5.46
CA ARG A 119 -20.13 -0.14 4.00
C ARG A 119 -20.35 -1.46 3.24
N VAL A 120 -19.82 -2.56 3.77
CA VAL A 120 -19.86 -3.88 3.13
C VAL A 120 -21.18 -4.64 3.39
N GLY A 121 -22.03 -4.12 4.29
CA GLY A 121 -23.32 -4.69 4.66
C GLY A 121 -23.23 -5.87 5.63
N ASN A 122 -22.08 -6.05 6.29
CA ASN A 122 -21.86 -7.12 7.27
C ASN A 122 -22.28 -6.66 8.68
N ARG A 123 -22.81 -7.58 9.49
CA ARG A 123 -23.09 -7.30 10.91
C ARG A 123 -21.79 -7.41 11.70
N ILE A 124 -21.37 -6.30 12.32
CA ILE A 124 -20.20 -6.25 13.22
C ILE A 124 -20.36 -7.25 14.36
N GLU A 125 -21.59 -7.51 14.82
CA GLU A 125 -21.90 -8.52 15.85
C GLU A 125 -21.47 -9.95 15.48
N SER A 126 -21.25 -10.24 14.19
CA SER A 126 -20.79 -11.55 13.72
C SER A 126 -19.27 -11.66 13.56
N GLU A 127 -18.55 -10.56 13.78
CA GLU A 127 -17.11 -10.50 13.67
C GLU A 127 -16.45 -11.21 14.86
N LYS A 128 -15.55 -12.14 14.58
CA LYS A 128 -14.74 -12.82 15.59
C LYS A 128 -13.27 -12.72 15.22
N MET A 129 -12.44 -12.68 16.25
CA MET A 129 -11.01 -12.51 16.13
C MET A 129 -10.27 -13.73 16.67
N ALA A 130 -9.53 -14.42 15.81
CA ALA A 130 -8.45 -15.28 16.26
C ALA A 130 -7.17 -14.44 16.45
N VAL A 131 -6.23 -14.92 17.25
CA VAL A 131 -4.94 -14.25 17.45
C VAL A 131 -3.81 -15.22 17.14
N ILE A 132 -2.94 -14.82 16.22
CA ILE A 132 -1.76 -15.59 15.84
C ILE A 132 -0.55 -15.01 16.57
N ILE A 133 0.13 -15.86 17.33
CA ILE A 133 1.38 -15.53 18.01
C ILE A 133 2.51 -16.22 17.26
N GLN A 134 3.37 -15.42 16.62
CA GLN A 134 4.45 -15.86 15.73
C GLN A 134 5.82 -15.38 16.23
N GLN A 135 6.88 -16.13 15.93
CA GLN A 135 8.25 -15.66 16.10
C GLN A 135 8.53 -14.50 15.14
N VAL A 136 9.12 -13.41 15.65
CA VAL A 136 9.63 -12.33 14.79
C VAL A 136 10.92 -12.79 14.13
N VAL A 137 11.00 -12.57 12.82
CA VAL A 137 12.19 -12.89 12.03
C VAL A 137 13.16 -11.73 12.11
N GLY A 138 14.40 -12.02 12.52
CA GLY A 138 15.47 -11.05 12.58
C GLY A 138 16.62 -11.53 13.45
N SER A 139 17.59 -10.63 13.59
CA SER A 139 18.78 -10.78 14.44
C SER A 139 18.86 -9.62 15.43
N ARG A 140 19.54 -9.85 16.55
CA ARG A 140 19.78 -8.84 17.59
C ARG A 140 21.06 -8.06 17.29
N TYR A 141 20.97 -6.73 17.34
CA TYR A 141 22.06 -5.77 17.23
C TYR A 141 21.98 -4.85 18.45
N ASP A 142 22.83 -5.09 19.44
CA ASP A 142 22.79 -4.46 20.76
C ASP A 142 21.39 -4.59 21.43
N ASN A 143 20.69 -3.47 21.61
CA ASN A 143 19.35 -3.41 22.20
C ASN A 143 18.23 -3.32 21.16
N LEU A 144 18.51 -3.70 19.92
CA LEU A 144 17.57 -3.64 18.80
C LEU A 144 17.48 -5.00 18.12
N PHE A 145 16.30 -5.33 17.61
CA PHE A 145 16.05 -6.57 16.89
C PHE A 145 15.29 -6.29 15.59
N TYR A 146 15.82 -6.77 14.46
CA TYR A 146 15.19 -6.56 13.15
C TYR A 146 15.75 -7.53 12.09
N PRO A 147 14.99 -7.83 11.02
CA PRO A 147 15.48 -8.57 9.86
C PRO A 147 16.23 -7.66 8.91
N ALA A 148 17.09 -8.24 8.09
CA ALA A 148 17.76 -7.50 7.02
C ALA A 148 16.75 -6.88 6.03
N ILE A 149 15.76 -7.66 5.60
CA ILE A 149 14.73 -7.23 4.64
C ILE A 149 13.36 -7.69 5.14
N SER A 150 12.37 -6.81 5.05
CA SER A 150 10.95 -7.18 5.07
C SER A 150 10.31 -6.76 3.76
N GLY A 151 9.31 -7.50 3.28
CA GLY A 151 8.65 -7.15 2.03
C GLY A 151 7.28 -7.75 1.86
N VAL A 152 6.59 -7.19 0.87
CA VAL A 152 5.29 -7.65 0.38
C VAL A 152 5.43 -7.93 -1.11
N ALA A 153 5.09 -9.15 -1.51
CA ALA A 153 5.10 -9.62 -2.88
C ALA A 153 3.67 -9.86 -3.36
N GLN A 154 3.34 -9.43 -4.57
CA GLN A 154 2.02 -9.57 -5.18
C GLN A 154 2.17 -10.26 -6.53
N SER A 155 1.29 -11.22 -6.81
CA SER A 155 1.36 -12.00 -8.06
C SER A 155 0.89 -11.21 -9.28
N LYS A 156 0.11 -10.14 -9.07
CA LYS A 156 -0.26 -9.18 -10.12
C LYS A 156 0.38 -7.82 -9.89
N ASN A 157 0.85 -7.20 -10.97
CA ASN A 157 1.26 -5.81 -11.01
C ASN A 157 0.23 -5.01 -11.82
N TYR A 158 -0.54 -4.12 -11.19
CA TYR A 158 -1.47 -3.22 -11.89
C TYR A 158 -0.81 -1.97 -12.48
N TYR A 159 0.50 -1.83 -12.28
CA TYR A 159 1.31 -0.76 -12.86
C TYR A 159 2.55 -1.35 -13.55
N PRO A 160 2.38 -2.26 -14.54
CA PRO A 160 3.50 -2.76 -15.31
C PRO A 160 4.14 -1.61 -16.10
N PHE A 161 5.45 -1.66 -16.26
CA PHE A 161 6.20 -0.69 -17.05
C PHE A 161 7.24 -1.39 -17.93
N SER A 162 7.67 -0.71 -19.00
CA SER A 162 8.59 -1.28 -19.99
C SER A 162 8.03 -2.59 -20.57
N LYS A 163 8.78 -3.68 -20.55
CA LYS A 163 8.39 -5.01 -21.03
C LYS A 163 7.61 -5.86 -20.01
N MET A 164 7.31 -5.33 -18.83
CA MET A 164 6.57 -6.06 -17.80
C MET A 164 5.11 -6.24 -18.21
N LYS A 165 4.52 -7.33 -17.75
CA LYS A 165 3.12 -7.67 -17.86
C LYS A 165 2.47 -7.69 -16.48
N PRO A 166 1.13 -7.61 -16.39
CA PRO A 166 0.44 -7.75 -15.11
C PRO A 166 0.80 -9.02 -14.35
N GLU A 167 1.07 -10.13 -15.06
CA GLU A 167 1.40 -11.43 -14.46
C GLU A 167 2.85 -11.54 -13.96
N ASP A 168 3.71 -10.55 -14.23
CA ASP A 168 5.12 -10.61 -13.82
C ASP A 168 5.33 -10.29 -12.33
N GLY A 169 4.24 -10.00 -11.61
CA GLY A 169 4.24 -9.71 -10.19
C GLY A 169 4.98 -8.42 -9.81
N ILE A 170 4.83 -8.03 -8.56
CA ILE A 170 5.47 -6.86 -8.00
C ILE A 170 5.86 -7.10 -6.54
N VAL A 171 7.03 -6.62 -6.15
CA VAL A 171 7.59 -6.77 -4.81
C VAL A 171 7.97 -5.39 -4.29
N ASN A 172 7.54 -5.09 -3.07
CA ASN A 172 8.00 -3.94 -2.29
C ASN A 172 8.85 -4.45 -1.13
N ILE A 173 10.11 -4.02 -1.05
CA ILE A 173 11.01 -4.35 0.07
C ILE A 173 11.49 -3.09 0.79
N ALA A 174 11.68 -3.24 2.09
CA ALA A 174 12.35 -2.27 2.94
C ALA A 174 13.36 -2.98 3.85
N MET A 175 14.35 -2.23 4.31
CA MET A 175 15.23 -2.68 5.38
C MET A 175 14.51 -2.60 6.74
N GLY A 176 14.78 -3.55 7.63
CA GLY A 176 14.19 -3.59 8.97
C GLY A 176 12.80 -4.24 9.00
N LEU A 177 12.03 -3.99 10.06
CA LEU A 177 10.68 -4.52 10.23
C LEU A 177 9.70 -3.93 9.20
N GLY A 178 8.71 -4.74 8.79
CA GLY A 178 7.81 -4.47 7.65
C GLY A 178 6.90 -3.23 7.75
N LYS A 179 6.91 -2.51 8.87
CA LYS A 179 6.11 -1.28 9.07
C LYS A 179 6.35 -0.24 7.97
N ALA A 180 7.59 -0.09 7.49
CA ALA A 180 7.92 0.82 6.40
C ALA A 180 7.22 0.48 5.07
N VAL A 181 7.01 -0.81 4.77
CA VAL A 181 6.31 -1.26 3.55
C VAL A 181 4.80 -1.06 3.68
N MET A 182 4.27 -1.13 4.90
CA MET A 182 2.83 -0.98 5.18
C MET A 182 2.39 0.48 5.23
N GLU A 183 3.20 1.38 5.79
CA GLU A 183 2.85 2.80 5.99
C GLU A 183 3.25 3.71 4.80
N GLY A 184 3.64 3.12 3.65
CA GLY A 184 3.99 3.90 2.46
C GLY A 184 5.27 4.73 2.61
N GLU A 185 6.19 4.33 3.51
CA GLU A 185 7.51 4.94 3.58
C GLU A 185 8.37 4.57 2.36
N ARG A 186 9.49 5.26 2.20
CA ARG A 186 10.44 5.00 1.09
C ARG A 186 10.90 3.55 1.11
N SER A 187 10.44 2.78 0.13
CA SER A 187 10.72 1.37 -0.07
C SER A 187 11.08 1.09 -1.53
N LEU A 188 11.73 -0.04 -1.79
CA LEU A 188 12.11 -0.42 -3.14
C LEU A 188 11.06 -1.34 -3.76
N ARG A 189 10.39 -0.82 -4.79
CA ARG A 189 9.48 -1.55 -5.66
C ARG A 189 10.19 -2.15 -6.87
N PHE A 190 10.02 -3.44 -7.16
CA PHE A 190 10.58 -4.10 -8.34
C PHE A 190 9.72 -5.31 -8.78
N SER A 191 9.84 -5.76 -10.03
CA SER A 191 9.25 -7.03 -10.45
C SER A 191 10.24 -8.16 -10.20
N PRO A 192 9.83 -9.28 -9.57
CA PRO A 192 10.73 -10.40 -9.30
C PRO A 192 11.23 -11.08 -10.58
N ARG A 193 10.50 -11.00 -11.70
CA ARG A 193 10.97 -11.51 -13.00
C ARG A 193 11.97 -10.59 -13.69
N PHE A 194 11.97 -9.31 -13.33
CA PHE A 194 12.81 -8.28 -13.92
C PHE A 194 13.41 -7.35 -12.84
N PRO A 195 14.24 -7.87 -11.91
CA PRO A 195 14.65 -7.15 -10.70
C PRO A 195 15.60 -5.98 -10.95
N GLU A 196 16.23 -5.93 -12.13
CA GLU A 196 17.19 -4.88 -12.51
C GLU A 196 16.51 -3.68 -13.19
N ILE A 197 15.24 -3.80 -13.61
CA ILE A 197 14.52 -2.68 -14.22
C ILE A 197 13.90 -1.85 -13.11
N LEU A 198 14.56 -0.75 -12.75
CA LEU A 198 14.20 0.12 -11.61
C LEU A 198 14.01 1.58 -12.07
N PRO A 199 12.80 1.98 -12.52
CA PRO A 199 12.52 3.33 -13.02
C PRO A 199 12.75 4.40 -11.96
N GLN A 200 12.51 4.09 -10.67
CA GLN A 200 12.78 5.02 -9.57
C GLN A 200 14.28 5.28 -9.31
N ARG A 201 15.18 4.73 -10.14
CA ARG A 201 16.64 4.78 -9.96
C ARG A 201 17.39 5.07 -11.26
N SER A 202 16.77 5.83 -12.16
CA SER A 202 17.37 6.20 -13.46
C SER A 202 18.57 7.14 -13.33
N SER A 203 18.61 7.98 -12.29
CA SER A 203 19.75 8.87 -12.00
C SER A 203 20.21 8.78 -10.54
N VAL A 204 21.40 9.29 -10.25
CA VAL A 204 21.93 9.39 -8.87
C VAL A 204 21.00 10.23 -8.00
N LYS A 205 20.43 11.30 -8.54
CA LYS A 205 19.47 12.15 -7.85
C LYS A 205 18.22 11.35 -7.45
N ASP A 206 17.65 10.59 -8.39
CA ASP A 206 16.46 9.77 -8.13
C ASP A 206 16.74 8.72 -7.04
N ILE A 207 17.92 8.08 -7.08
CA ILE A 207 18.32 7.12 -6.06
C ILE A 207 18.37 7.78 -4.68
N LEU A 208 18.97 8.97 -4.55
CA LEU A 208 19.08 9.66 -3.26
C LEU A 208 17.73 10.17 -2.74
N GLU A 209 16.83 10.60 -3.62
CA GLU A 209 15.50 11.07 -3.25
C GLU A 209 14.58 9.92 -2.82
N ASN A 210 14.72 8.75 -3.42
CA ASN A 210 13.83 7.61 -3.20
C ASN A 210 14.41 6.52 -2.28
N ALA A 211 15.71 6.58 -1.95
CA ALA A 211 16.31 5.62 -1.03
C ALA A 211 15.71 5.77 0.37
N GLN A 212 15.52 4.62 1.01
CA GLN A 212 15.16 4.53 2.41
C GLN A 212 16.22 5.26 3.25
N GLN A 213 15.76 6.09 4.20
CA GLN A 213 16.62 6.82 5.15
C GLN A 213 16.50 6.29 6.58
N TYR A 214 15.31 5.78 6.92
CA TYR A 214 14.98 5.26 8.23
C TYR A 214 14.44 3.84 8.12
N PHE A 215 14.59 3.05 9.18
CA PHE A 215 14.00 1.72 9.28
C PHE A 215 13.46 1.48 10.68
N TYR A 216 12.55 0.51 10.80
CA TYR A 216 11.93 0.15 12.07
C TYR A 216 12.62 -1.06 12.69
N THR A 217 12.84 -0.97 14.00
CA THR A 217 13.45 -2.02 14.81
C THR A 217 12.59 -2.27 16.04
N LEU A 218 12.67 -3.48 16.59
CA LEU A 218 12.07 -3.81 17.87
C LEU A 218 13.08 -3.50 18.98
N LYS A 219 12.67 -2.72 19.97
CA LYS A 219 13.51 -2.43 21.13
C LYS A 219 13.59 -3.66 22.05
N MET A 220 14.78 -3.97 22.52
CA MET A 220 15.10 -5.10 23.38
C MET A 220 15.64 -4.59 24.73
N GLY A 221 15.50 -5.41 25.78
CA GLY A 221 16.06 -5.14 27.11
C GLY A 221 15.36 -4.02 27.87
N GLU A 222 14.08 -3.78 27.60
CA GLU A 222 13.30 -2.84 28.40
C GLU A 222 12.87 -3.44 29.74
N PRO A 223 13.02 -2.71 30.87
CA PRO A 223 12.66 -3.21 32.20
C PRO A 223 11.17 -3.07 32.51
N THR A 224 10.35 -2.53 31.59
CA THR A 224 8.94 -2.24 31.86
C THR A 224 8.04 -3.40 31.47
N CYS A 225 7.12 -3.76 32.36
CA CYS A 225 6.05 -4.73 32.08
C CYS A 225 4.84 -4.11 31.39
N LEU A 226 4.82 -2.77 31.24
CA LEU A 226 3.67 -2.05 30.68
C LEU A 226 3.80 -1.95 29.16
N ILE A 227 2.81 -2.50 28.46
CA ILE A 227 2.50 -2.13 27.09
C ILE A 227 1.50 -0.99 27.17
N GLU A 228 1.93 0.24 26.87
CA GLU A 228 0.97 1.31 26.70
C GLU A 228 0.19 1.11 25.38
N ILE A 229 -0.94 1.79 25.26
CA ILE A 229 -1.96 1.62 24.21
C ILE A 229 -1.43 1.81 22.76
N ASN A 230 -0.20 2.31 22.59
CA ASN A 230 0.38 2.66 21.31
C ASN A 230 1.49 1.69 20.86
N GLU A 231 1.29 1.04 19.70
CA GLU A 231 2.29 0.20 19.00
C GLU A 231 3.62 0.92 18.76
N ALA A 232 3.60 2.26 18.72
CA ALA A 232 4.78 3.10 18.48
C ALA A 232 5.85 3.03 19.58
N ILE A 233 5.56 2.41 20.74
CA ILE A 233 6.51 2.38 21.86
C ILE A 233 7.49 1.20 21.77
N THR A 234 7.05 0.04 21.26
CA THR A 234 7.95 -1.12 21.11
C THR A 234 8.82 -1.02 19.86
N LEU A 235 8.32 -0.33 18.82
CA LEU A 235 9.05 -0.09 17.58
C LEU A 235 9.81 1.22 17.63
N THR A 236 11.11 1.17 17.39
CA THR A 236 11.97 2.35 17.28
C THR A 236 12.30 2.61 15.81
N LYS A 237 12.17 3.87 15.39
CA LYS A 237 12.62 4.34 14.08
C LYS A 237 14.10 4.73 14.18
N ARG A 238 14.96 4.13 13.36
CA ARG A 238 16.42 4.35 13.37
C ARG A 238 16.88 4.86 12.01
N ASP A 239 17.84 5.78 12.02
CA ASP A 239 18.51 6.26 10.81
C ASP A 239 19.54 5.22 10.34
N ILE A 240 19.66 5.04 9.03
CA ILE A 240 20.65 4.13 8.42
C ILE A 240 22.08 4.52 8.80
N HIS A 241 22.37 5.81 8.95
CA HIS A 241 23.69 6.31 9.33
C HIS A 241 24.10 5.88 10.74
N ASP A 242 23.14 5.72 11.66
CA ASP A 242 23.41 5.26 13.03
C ASP A 242 23.67 3.76 13.11
N ALA A 243 23.40 3.02 12.03
CA ALA A 243 23.41 1.57 11.98
C ALA A 243 24.50 1.00 11.04
N VAL A 244 25.45 1.83 10.58
CA VAL A 244 26.49 1.41 9.62
C VAL A 244 27.40 0.27 10.08
N ASN A 245 27.47 0.01 11.39
CA ASN A 245 28.23 -1.12 11.93
C ASN A 245 27.47 -2.45 11.82
N ASP A 246 26.14 -2.38 11.64
CA ASP A 246 25.29 -3.56 11.58
C ASP A 246 25.45 -4.24 10.21
N TYR A 247 25.64 -5.55 10.24
CA TYR A 247 25.92 -6.33 9.03
C TYR A 247 24.87 -6.14 7.92
N PRO A 248 23.54 -6.14 8.19
CA PRO A 248 22.53 -5.91 7.17
C PRO A 248 22.65 -4.54 6.50
N VAL A 249 22.99 -3.48 7.24
CA VAL A 249 23.13 -2.13 6.66
C VAL A 249 24.24 -2.14 5.62
N ARG A 250 25.39 -2.71 5.96
CA ARG A 250 26.54 -2.80 5.06
C ARG A 250 26.26 -3.70 3.87
N LEU A 251 25.53 -4.80 4.08
CA LEU A 251 25.17 -5.73 3.01
C LEU A 251 24.22 -5.08 2.00
N LEU A 252 23.23 -4.31 2.46
CA LEU A 252 22.16 -3.77 1.62
C LEU A 252 22.46 -2.36 1.07
N SER A 253 23.48 -1.69 1.60
CA SER A 253 23.86 -0.33 1.19
C SER A 253 24.94 -0.30 0.13
N SER A 254 24.75 0.61 -0.82
CA SER A 254 25.79 1.16 -1.68
C SER A 254 26.42 2.39 -1.04
N THR A 255 27.51 2.89 -1.63
CA THR A 255 28.20 4.10 -1.13
C THR A 255 28.05 5.24 -2.12
N TYR A 256 27.49 6.36 -1.65
CA TYR A 256 27.49 7.62 -2.37
C TYR A 256 28.75 8.43 -2.07
N HIS A 257 29.41 8.89 -3.14
CA HIS A 257 30.57 9.76 -3.08
C HIS A 257 30.22 11.12 -3.69
N PRO A 258 30.06 12.18 -2.86
CA PRO A 258 29.67 13.50 -3.35
C PRO A 258 30.70 14.13 -4.30
N ALA A 259 32.00 13.87 -4.10
CA ALA A 259 33.09 14.46 -4.89
C ALA A 259 32.94 14.19 -6.40
N ASP A 260 32.49 12.98 -6.77
CA ASP A 260 32.33 12.57 -8.17
C ASP A 260 30.85 12.43 -8.57
N ASN A 261 29.91 12.76 -7.65
CA ASN A 261 28.47 12.51 -7.75
C ASN A 261 28.13 11.08 -8.24
N ARG A 262 28.69 10.06 -7.58
CA ARG A 262 28.56 8.65 -7.99
C ARG A 262 28.14 7.75 -6.84
N ILE A 263 27.33 6.74 -7.15
CA ILE A 263 26.99 5.64 -6.24
C ILE A 263 27.74 4.40 -6.71
N ARG A 264 28.48 3.77 -5.79
CA ARG A 264 29.16 2.49 -6.01
C ARG A 264 28.37 1.39 -5.31
N ASP A 265 28.06 0.31 -6.01
CA ASP A 265 27.19 -0.80 -5.54
C ASP A 265 27.82 -1.69 -4.44
N VAL A 266 28.71 -1.12 -3.62
CA VAL A 266 29.42 -1.76 -2.51
C VAL A 266 29.52 -0.76 -1.35
N TYR A 267 29.33 -1.24 -0.12
CA TYR A 267 29.54 -0.44 1.08
C TYR A 267 31.03 -0.14 1.32
N SER A 268 31.34 1.13 1.62
CA SER A 268 32.66 1.63 1.98
C SER A 268 32.51 2.68 3.08
N SER A 269 33.46 2.73 4.01
CA SER A 269 33.53 3.76 5.04
C SER A 269 33.91 5.15 4.51
N SER A 270 34.35 5.25 3.24
CA SER A 270 34.80 6.50 2.61
C SER A 270 33.69 7.32 1.91
N GLY A 271 32.43 7.12 2.30
CA GLY A 271 31.28 7.86 1.75
C GLY A 271 30.01 7.64 2.56
N TYR A 272 28.86 8.02 1.98
CA TYR A 272 27.57 7.94 2.64
C TYR A 272 26.84 6.65 2.25
N PRO A 273 26.35 5.83 3.20
CA PRO A 273 25.53 4.67 2.90
C PRO A 273 24.21 5.07 2.25
N VAL A 274 23.83 4.34 1.20
CA VAL A 274 22.54 4.49 0.50
C VAL A 274 21.95 3.11 0.31
N VAL A 275 20.78 2.83 0.88
CA VAL A 275 20.13 1.52 0.80
C VAL A 275 19.59 1.28 -0.62
N THR A 276 20.34 0.52 -1.42
CA THR A 276 20.01 0.20 -2.80
C THR A 276 19.63 -1.27 -3.00
N PHE A 277 19.93 -2.16 -2.05
CA PHE A 277 19.74 -3.60 -2.22
C PHE A 277 20.50 -4.18 -3.43
N ALA A 278 21.57 -3.52 -3.90
CA ALA A 278 22.34 -3.96 -5.07
C ALA A 278 22.93 -5.37 -4.88
N SER A 279 23.31 -5.72 -3.65
CA SER A 279 23.74 -7.07 -3.25
C SER A 279 22.73 -8.16 -3.56
N MET A 280 21.43 -7.84 -3.47
CA MET A 280 20.34 -8.78 -3.70
C MET A 280 19.92 -8.79 -5.17
N LEU A 281 19.69 -7.61 -5.76
CA LEU A 281 19.06 -7.51 -7.08
C LEU A 281 20.05 -7.57 -8.24
N LYS A 282 21.28 -7.05 -8.06
CA LYS A 282 22.33 -7.05 -9.10
C LYS A 282 23.34 -8.16 -8.89
N HIS A 283 23.90 -8.25 -7.69
CA HIS A 283 24.97 -9.21 -7.37
C HIS A 283 24.45 -10.60 -6.99
N ARG A 284 23.13 -10.72 -6.71
CA ARG A 284 22.42 -11.99 -6.45
C ARG A 284 23.10 -12.87 -5.40
N ILE A 285 23.58 -12.25 -4.31
CA ILE A 285 24.16 -12.99 -3.16
C ILE A 285 23.13 -13.95 -2.54
N PHE A 286 21.85 -13.59 -2.61
CA PHE A 286 20.72 -14.46 -2.29
C PHE A 286 19.67 -14.36 -3.42
N PRO A 287 19.12 -15.48 -3.92
CA PRO A 287 18.19 -15.49 -5.05
C PRO A 287 16.76 -15.12 -4.61
N ILE A 288 16.61 -13.92 -4.06
CA ILE A 288 15.33 -13.43 -3.51
C ILE A 288 14.24 -13.36 -4.59
N SER A 289 14.61 -12.91 -5.78
CA SER A 289 13.71 -12.70 -6.92
C SER A 289 13.15 -14.02 -7.44
N GLU A 290 14.02 -15.01 -7.60
CA GLU A 290 13.66 -16.36 -8.05
C GLU A 290 12.80 -17.07 -6.99
N LEU A 291 13.16 -16.97 -5.71
CA LEU A 291 12.40 -17.55 -4.62
C LEU A 291 10.98 -16.97 -4.54
N ILE A 292 10.85 -15.64 -4.59
CA ILE A 292 9.55 -14.97 -4.56
C ILE A 292 8.71 -15.37 -5.79
N THR A 293 9.32 -15.46 -6.97
CA THR A 293 8.61 -15.89 -8.20
C THR A 293 7.97 -17.26 -8.00
N VAL A 294 8.74 -18.24 -7.49
CA VAL A 294 8.23 -19.59 -7.22
C VAL A 294 7.11 -19.57 -6.19
N LEU A 295 7.24 -18.78 -5.11
CA LEU A 295 6.22 -18.69 -4.06
C LEU A 295 4.92 -18.04 -4.56
N LEU A 296 5.00 -17.00 -5.39
CA LEU A 296 3.83 -16.36 -5.99
C LEU A 296 3.11 -17.27 -6.98
N GLU A 297 3.86 -18.02 -7.80
CA GLU A 297 3.31 -19.00 -8.74
C GLU A 297 2.61 -20.15 -7.99
N LEU A 298 3.26 -20.71 -6.97
CA LEU A 298 2.69 -21.76 -6.14
C LEU A 298 1.44 -21.25 -5.39
N GLY A 299 1.55 -20.09 -4.74
CA GLY A 299 0.44 -19.50 -4.00
C GLY A 299 -0.77 -19.22 -4.88
N SER A 300 -0.55 -18.63 -6.06
CA SER A 300 -1.64 -18.34 -7.02
C SER A 300 -2.32 -19.62 -7.52
N LYS A 301 -1.52 -20.67 -7.77
CA LYS A 301 -2.03 -21.96 -8.23
C LYS A 301 -2.88 -22.66 -7.17
N GLU A 302 -2.38 -22.76 -5.94
CA GLU A 302 -3.06 -23.50 -4.87
C GLU A 302 -4.29 -22.76 -4.34
N LEU A 303 -4.30 -21.41 -4.35
CA LEU A 303 -5.46 -20.61 -3.94
C LEU A 303 -6.44 -20.33 -5.09
N GLY A 304 -6.05 -20.60 -6.35
CA GLY A 304 -6.88 -20.39 -7.54
C GLY A 304 -7.21 -18.91 -7.82
N CYS A 305 -6.44 -17.98 -7.28
CA CYS A 305 -6.62 -16.53 -7.44
C CYS A 305 -5.28 -15.80 -7.28
N PRO A 306 -5.16 -14.53 -7.69
CA PRO A 306 -3.96 -13.73 -7.43
C PRO A 306 -3.68 -13.60 -5.93
N VAL A 307 -2.42 -13.66 -5.52
CA VAL A 307 -2.01 -13.70 -4.10
C VAL A 307 -1.02 -12.60 -3.75
N GLU A 308 -1.07 -12.22 -2.48
CA GLU A 308 -0.09 -11.38 -1.81
C GLU A 308 0.62 -12.22 -0.73
N ILE A 309 1.95 -12.09 -0.65
CA ILE A 309 2.81 -12.77 0.31
C ILE A 309 3.59 -11.72 1.09
N GLU A 310 3.45 -11.73 2.41
CA GLU A 310 4.32 -11.01 3.33
C GLU A 310 5.50 -11.90 3.71
N PHE A 311 6.71 -11.35 3.68
CA PHE A 311 7.91 -12.11 3.99
C PHE A 311 8.95 -11.28 4.75
N ALA A 312 9.85 -11.98 5.41
CA ALA A 312 11.07 -11.42 5.99
C ALA A 312 12.28 -12.27 5.58
N LEU A 313 13.40 -11.62 5.35
CA LEU A 313 14.69 -12.23 5.05
C LEU A 313 15.72 -11.70 6.05
N ASP A 314 16.38 -12.63 6.73
CA ASP A 314 17.43 -12.32 7.69
C ASP A 314 18.75 -12.99 7.28
N PHE A 315 19.84 -12.28 7.51
CA PHE A 315 21.19 -12.80 7.31
C PHE A 315 21.86 -12.91 8.67
N SER A 316 22.15 -14.14 9.08
CA SER A 316 22.82 -14.37 10.36
C SER A 316 24.22 -13.73 10.34
N PRO A 317 24.62 -13.05 11.42
CA PRO A 317 25.99 -12.55 11.57
C PRO A 317 26.99 -13.68 11.88
N VAL A 318 26.51 -14.88 12.21
CA VAL A 318 27.35 -16.05 12.53
C VAL A 318 27.80 -16.72 11.24
N LYS A 319 29.12 -16.93 11.08
CA LYS A 319 29.69 -17.68 9.95
C LYS A 319 29.01 -19.05 9.83
N ASP A 320 28.75 -19.48 8.60
CA ASP A 320 28.14 -20.78 8.22
C ASP A 320 26.64 -20.96 8.53
N VAL A 321 25.94 -19.92 8.99
CA VAL A 321 24.47 -19.95 9.08
C VAL A 321 23.86 -19.38 7.79
N ASN A 322 23.09 -20.20 7.09
CA ASN A 322 22.37 -19.82 5.88
C ASN A 322 21.38 -18.65 6.14
N ALA A 323 21.15 -17.84 5.11
CA ALA A 323 20.11 -16.82 5.16
C ALA A 323 18.73 -17.46 5.44
N ARG A 324 17.92 -16.82 6.28
CA ARG A 324 16.57 -17.28 6.63
C ARG A 324 15.53 -16.45 5.90
N PHE A 325 14.88 -17.05 4.92
CA PHE A 325 13.67 -16.50 4.31
C PHE A 325 12.43 -17.10 4.98
N ALA A 326 11.55 -16.24 5.47
CA ALA A 326 10.33 -16.64 6.15
C ALA A 326 9.12 -16.03 5.46
N VAL A 327 8.17 -16.88 5.07
CA VAL A 327 6.82 -16.46 4.67
C VAL A 327 6.04 -16.19 5.94
N LEU A 328 5.61 -14.95 6.12
CA LEU A 328 4.88 -14.51 7.31
C LEU A 328 3.36 -14.70 7.12
N GLN A 329 2.87 -14.38 5.92
CA GLN A 329 1.46 -14.47 5.56
C GLN A 329 1.31 -14.65 4.04
N ILE A 330 0.28 -15.37 3.63
CA ILE A 330 -0.19 -15.44 2.24
C ILE A 330 -1.70 -15.21 2.23
N ARG A 331 -2.19 -14.37 1.31
CA ARG A 331 -3.62 -14.08 1.16
C ARG A 331 -4.02 -13.76 -0.29
N PRO A 332 -5.29 -13.92 -0.68
CA PRO A 332 -5.79 -13.41 -1.96
C PRO A 332 -5.59 -11.89 -2.09
N MET A 333 -5.24 -11.41 -3.29
CA MET A 333 -5.06 -9.97 -3.56
C MET A 333 -6.38 -9.18 -3.46
N SER A 334 -7.52 -9.80 -3.78
CA SER A 334 -8.87 -9.22 -3.63
C SER A 334 -9.21 -8.75 -2.21
N ALA A 335 -8.32 -9.02 -1.25
CA ALA A 335 -8.28 -8.47 0.10
C ALA A 335 -8.07 -6.98 0.24
N ARG A 336 -7.60 -6.32 -0.81
CA ARG A 336 -7.49 -4.86 -0.85
C ARG A 336 -8.63 -4.32 -1.72
N GLU A 337 -9.33 -3.28 -1.27
CA GLU A 337 -10.35 -2.57 -2.08
C GLU A 337 -9.78 -2.11 -3.44
N GLU A 338 -8.48 -1.86 -3.51
CA GLU A 338 -7.71 -1.52 -4.73
C GLU A 338 -7.50 -2.71 -5.70
N MET A 339 -7.98 -3.90 -5.35
CA MET A 339 -7.70 -5.16 -6.07
C MET A 339 -8.96 -5.99 -6.30
N LEU A 340 -10.13 -5.34 -6.27
CA LEU A 340 -11.43 -5.92 -6.61
C LEU A 340 -11.42 -6.55 -8.01
N ASP A 341 -12.24 -7.58 -8.22
CA ASP A 341 -12.52 -8.07 -9.57
C ASP A 341 -13.44 -7.06 -10.26
N VAL A 342 -12.87 -6.31 -11.21
CA VAL A 342 -13.58 -5.21 -11.88
C VAL A 342 -14.16 -5.73 -13.19
N GLU A 343 -15.48 -5.89 -13.20
CA GLU A 343 -16.22 -6.16 -14.43
C GLU A 343 -16.70 -4.86 -15.08
N ILE A 344 -16.36 -4.70 -16.36
CA ILE A 344 -16.81 -3.62 -17.22
C ILE A 344 -17.80 -4.22 -18.23
N PHE A 345 -19.09 -3.90 -18.07
CA PHE A 345 -20.16 -4.37 -18.93
C PHE A 345 -20.31 -3.50 -20.18
N ASP A 346 -20.99 -4.02 -21.21
CA ASP A 346 -21.26 -3.25 -22.44
C ASP A 346 -22.09 -1.99 -22.19
N ASP A 347 -23.02 -2.03 -21.23
CA ASP A 347 -23.79 -0.85 -20.82
C ASP A 347 -22.90 0.25 -20.22
N ASP A 348 -21.84 -0.12 -19.48
CA ASP A 348 -20.87 0.84 -18.95
C ASP A 348 -20.12 1.53 -20.11
N ARG A 349 -19.73 0.75 -21.13
CA ARG A 349 -19.04 1.26 -22.34
C ARG A 349 -19.93 2.22 -23.12
N ASN A 350 -21.21 1.89 -23.27
CA ASN A 350 -22.18 2.73 -23.98
C ASN A 350 -22.43 4.07 -23.27
N LEU A 351 -22.32 4.10 -21.94
CA LEU A 351 -22.46 5.33 -21.14
C LEU A 351 -21.17 6.12 -20.98
N ALA A 352 -20.02 5.56 -21.35
CA ALA A 352 -18.70 6.15 -21.13
C ALA A 352 -18.45 7.36 -22.02
N PHE A 353 -17.90 8.42 -21.42
CA PHE A 353 -17.28 9.51 -22.18
C PHE A 353 -15.76 9.30 -22.32
N CYS A 354 -15.19 8.35 -21.57
CA CYS A 354 -13.79 7.97 -21.68
C CYS A 354 -13.68 6.44 -21.65
N ILE A 355 -13.07 5.86 -22.68
CA ILE A 355 -12.72 4.44 -22.78
C ILE A 355 -11.23 4.35 -23.12
N SER A 356 -10.49 3.57 -22.34
CA SER A 356 -9.06 3.32 -22.57
C SER A 356 -8.77 1.83 -22.45
N HIS A 357 -7.98 1.29 -23.38
CA HIS A 357 -7.41 -0.07 -23.33
C HIS A 357 -5.93 -0.04 -22.92
N MET A 358 -5.47 1.08 -22.37
CA MET A 358 -4.15 1.28 -21.79
C MET A 358 -4.30 1.97 -20.43
N ALA A 359 -5.03 1.31 -19.54
CA ALA A 359 -5.26 1.76 -18.18
C ALA A 359 -4.38 1.02 -17.17
N LEU A 360 -3.99 1.74 -16.12
CA LEU A 360 -3.20 1.27 -15.01
C LEU A 360 -3.90 1.62 -13.70
N GLY A 361 -3.67 0.77 -12.70
CA GLY A 361 -4.49 0.72 -11.50
C GLY A 361 -5.59 -0.32 -11.60
N ASN A 362 -6.38 -0.46 -10.55
CA ASN A 362 -7.49 -1.40 -10.50
C ASN A 362 -8.51 -0.86 -9.47
N THR A 363 -9.69 -0.44 -9.91
CA THR A 363 -10.63 0.23 -9.00
C THR A 363 -12.06 0.27 -9.51
N ILE A 364 -13.00 0.42 -8.58
CA ILE A 364 -14.35 0.93 -8.84
C ILE A 364 -14.53 2.14 -7.92
N ASN A 365 -14.44 3.35 -8.47
CA ASN A 365 -14.64 4.59 -7.73
C ASN A 365 -15.90 5.29 -8.20
N SER A 366 -16.74 5.75 -7.27
CA SER A 366 -17.98 6.48 -7.57
C SER A 366 -18.14 7.77 -6.74
N GLU A 367 -17.03 8.33 -6.25
CA GLU A 367 -17.06 9.47 -5.31
C GLU A 367 -16.74 10.81 -5.99
N MET A 368 -15.93 10.79 -7.06
CA MET A 368 -15.48 12.01 -7.73
C MET A 368 -16.60 12.68 -8.51
N LYS A 369 -16.66 14.02 -8.48
CA LYS A 369 -17.57 14.84 -9.31
C LYS A 369 -16.85 15.83 -10.21
N ASP A 370 -15.60 16.11 -9.88
CA ASP A 370 -14.83 17.17 -10.51
C ASP A 370 -13.98 16.61 -11.64
N ILE A 371 -13.99 17.29 -12.77
CA ILE A 371 -13.13 17.03 -13.93
C ILE A 371 -12.35 18.30 -14.22
N VAL A 372 -11.03 18.19 -14.29
CA VAL A 372 -10.14 19.26 -14.72
C VAL A 372 -9.54 18.82 -16.05
N TYR A 373 -9.78 19.57 -17.12
CA TYR A 373 -9.28 19.21 -18.43
C TYR A 373 -8.70 20.38 -19.21
N VAL A 374 -7.69 20.09 -20.04
CA VAL A 374 -7.11 21.04 -20.98
C VAL A 374 -7.99 21.12 -22.22
N LYS A 375 -8.33 22.33 -22.65
CA LYS A 375 -9.18 22.55 -23.82
C LYS A 375 -8.42 22.10 -25.08
N PRO A 376 -8.96 21.16 -25.88
CA PRO A 376 -8.29 20.72 -27.11
C PRO A 376 -8.08 21.88 -28.09
N GLU A 377 -9.08 22.75 -28.25
CA GLU A 377 -9.05 23.80 -29.29
C GLU A 377 -8.09 24.96 -29.00
N SER A 378 -7.79 25.23 -27.73
CA SER A 378 -6.85 26.29 -27.35
C SER A 378 -5.46 25.75 -27.03
N PHE A 379 -5.25 24.44 -27.17
CA PHE A 379 -4.00 23.81 -26.78
C PHE A 379 -2.85 24.25 -27.69
N ASP A 380 -1.81 24.77 -27.06
CA ASP A 380 -0.58 25.22 -27.72
C ASP A 380 0.63 24.66 -26.95
N PRO A 381 1.48 23.84 -27.60
CA PRO A 381 2.73 23.34 -27.01
C PRO A 381 3.58 24.45 -26.37
N ALA A 382 3.58 25.67 -26.94
CA ALA A 382 4.33 26.80 -26.41
C ALA A 382 3.79 27.34 -25.07
N LYS A 383 2.55 27.02 -24.70
CA LYS A 383 1.88 27.49 -23.47
C LYS A 383 1.83 26.43 -22.37
N THR A 384 2.45 25.28 -22.56
CA THR A 384 2.41 24.14 -21.61
C THR A 384 2.81 24.54 -20.19
N ALA A 385 3.81 25.42 -20.02
CA ALA A 385 4.19 25.94 -18.70
C ALA A 385 3.11 26.81 -18.04
N ASP A 386 2.36 27.59 -18.81
CA ASP A 386 1.25 28.40 -18.28
C ASP A 386 0.02 27.55 -18.01
N ILE A 387 -0.23 26.50 -18.81
CA ILE A 387 -1.23 25.47 -18.54
C ILE A 387 -0.96 24.80 -17.19
N ALA A 388 0.30 24.42 -16.91
CA ALA A 388 0.70 23.83 -15.62
C ALA A 388 0.37 24.75 -14.43
N LYS A 389 0.63 26.06 -14.54
CA LYS A 389 0.26 27.06 -13.51
C LYS A 389 -1.26 27.17 -13.33
N GLN A 390 -2.02 27.10 -14.41
CA GLN A 390 -3.50 27.14 -14.37
C GLN A 390 -4.04 25.91 -13.62
N ILE A 391 -3.52 24.72 -13.92
CA ILE A 391 -3.86 23.47 -13.22
C ILE A 391 -3.50 23.56 -11.74
N SER A 392 -2.31 24.02 -11.40
CA SER A 392 -1.83 24.17 -10.02
C SER A 392 -2.76 25.02 -9.15
N LYS A 393 -3.29 26.12 -9.70
CA LYS A 393 -4.28 26.97 -9.02
C LYS A 393 -5.60 26.25 -8.75
N ILE A 394 -6.10 25.49 -9.72
CA ILE A 394 -7.34 24.71 -9.58
C ILE A 394 -7.15 23.60 -8.54
N ASN A 395 -6.03 22.86 -8.62
CA ASN A 395 -5.65 21.83 -7.65
C ASN A 395 -5.63 22.38 -6.22
N ALA A 396 -5.01 23.55 -6.01
CA ALA A 396 -4.98 24.18 -4.68
C ALA A 396 -6.38 24.52 -4.13
N SER A 397 -7.34 24.87 -4.99
CA SER A 397 -8.73 25.12 -4.59
C SER A 397 -9.43 23.83 -4.18
N LEU A 398 -9.34 22.79 -5.02
CA LEU A 398 -9.98 21.49 -4.77
C LEU A 398 -9.39 20.79 -3.54
N MET A 399 -8.08 20.91 -3.32
CA MET A 399 -7.41 20.39 -2.13
C MET A 399 -7.91 21.05 -0.84
N LYS A 400 -8.18 22.36 -0.84
CA LYS A 400 -8.75 23.05 0.34
C LYS A 400 -10.16 22.55 0.69
N GLU A 401 -10.91 22.11 -0.31
CA GLU A 401 -12.24 21.52 -0.16
C GLU A 401 -12.19 19.99 0.07
N ASN A 402 -10.99 19.39 0.10
CA ASN A 402 -10.77 17.94 0.17
C ASN A 402 -11.51 17.15 -0.93
N ARG A 403 -11.54 17.70 -2.16
CA ARG A 403 -12.21 17.12 -3.33
C ARG A 403 -11.22 16.51 -4.30
N LYS A 404 -11.39 15.23 -4.59
CA LYS A 404 -10.63 14.52 -5.64
C LYS A 404 -11.27 14.76 -7.01
N TYR A 405 -10.44 14.77 -8.05
CA TYR A 405 -10.89 15.08 -9.41
C TYR A 405 -10.18 14.21 -10.47
N VAL A 406 -10.79 14.11 -11.64
CA VAL A 406 -10.18 13.49 -12.83
C VAL A 406 -9.43 14.56 -13.62
N LEU A 407 -8.13 14.35 -13.87
CA LEU A 407 -7.30 15.23 -14.69
C LEU A 407 -7.22 14.69 -16.11
N ILE A 408 -7.57 15.47 -17.13
CA ILE A 408 -7.56 15.06 -18.54
C ILE A 408 -6.74 16.06 -19.37
N GLY A 409 -5.83 15.58 -20.20
CA GLY A 409 -5.07 16.50 -21.04
C GLY A 409 -4.14 15.84 -22.05
N PRO A 410 -3.66 16.62 -23.02
CA PRO A 410 -2.89 16.09 -24.13
C PRO A 410 -1.43 15.83 -23.77
N GLY A 411 -0.89 14.73 -24.32
CA GLY A 411 0.52 14.37 -24.18
C GLY A 411 0.91 13.91 -22.78
N ARG A 412 2.21 13.99 -22.48
CA ARG A 412 2.79 13.52 -21.21
C ARG A 412 2.58 14.50 -20.07
N TRP A 413 2.08 14.02 -18.93
CA TRP A 413 2.17 14.79 -17.69
C TRP A 413 3.58 14.71 -17.08
N GLY A 414 4.11 15.86 -16.65
CA GLY A 414 5.43 15.95 -16.00
C GLY A 414 6.62 16.00 -16.95
N SER A 415 6.39 16.25 -18.25
CA SER A 415 7.45 16.45 -19.22
C SER A 415 7.92 17.91 -19.25
N ALA A 416 9.23 18.15 -19.07
CA ALA A 416 9.81 19.47 -19.31
C ALA A 416 9.87 19.83 -20.80
N ASP A 417 9.86 18.84 -21.69
CA ASP A 417 9.78 19.06 -23.13
C ASP A 417 8.34 19.37 -23.54
N HIS A 418 8.16 20.59 -24.04
CA HIS A 418 6.89 21.19 -24.43
C HIS A 418 6.26 20.50 -25.64
N TRP A 419 7.06 19.82 -26.46
CA TRP A 419 6.58 19.03 -27.60
C TRP A 419 6.13 17.62 -27.21
N LEU A 420 6.42 17.21 -25.97
CA LEU A 420 6.02 15.91 -25.45
C LEU A 420 4.87 16.00 -24.45
N GLY A 421 4.70 17.14 -23.76
CA GLY A 421 3.56 17.32 -22.86
C GLY A 421 3.65 18.52 -21.92
N ILE A 422 2.98 18.41 -20.77
CA ILE A 422 2.74 19.51 -19.84
C ILE A 422 3.65 19.35 -18.60
N PRO A 423 4.48 20.35 -18.24
CA PRO A 423 5.47 20.28 -17.17
C PRO A 423 4.85 20.46 -15.77
N VAL A 424 3.87 19.63 -15.40
CA VAL A 424 3.32 19.60 -14.04
C VAL A 424 4.28 18.89 -13.08
N THR A 425 4.48 19.45 -11.89
CA THR A 425 5.13 18.74 -10.79
C THR A 425 4.10 18.00 -9.95
N TRP A 426 4.53 17.09 -9.08
CA TRP A 426 3.62 16.40 -8.16
C TRP A 426 2.84 17.38 -7.26
N ALA A 427 3.46 18.48 -6.84
CA ALA A 427 2.80 19.51 -6.03
C ALA A 427 1.64 20.20 -6.79
N ASP A 428 1.71 20.24 -8.11
CA ASP A 428 0.68 20.89 -8.94
C ASP A 428 -0.59 20.06 -9.10
N ILE A 429 -0.53 18.75 -8.84
CA ILE A 429 -1.63 17.81 -9.11
C ILE A 429 -1.92 16.82 -7.96
N CYS A 430 -1.43 17.09 -6.76
CA CYS A 430 -1.55 16.16 -5.62
C CYS A 430 -2.99 15.81 -5.20
N GLY A 431 -3.99 16.59 -5.64
CA GLY A 431 -5.42 16.33 -5.44
C GLY A 431 -6.06 15.40 -6.47
N VAL A 432 -5.33 14.93 -7.47
CA VAL A 432 -5.89 14.06 -8.51
C VAL A 432 -6.32 12.70 -7.96
N GLY A 433 -7.43 12.17 -8.48
CA GLY A 433 -7.94 10.81 -8.22
C GLY A 433 -7.78 9.87 -9.42
N ALA A 434 -7.76 10.41 -10.64
CA ALA A 434 -7.39 9.68 -11.85
C ALA A 434 -6.80 10.64 -12.89
N ILE A 435 -5.82 10.15 -13.66
CA ILE A 435 -5.14 10.89 -14.73
C ILE A 435 -5.49 10.26 -16.07
N VAL A 436 -5.85 11.08 -17.04
CA VAL A 436 -6.07 10.69 -18.43
C VAL A 436 -5.15 11.48 -19.34
N GLU A 437 -4.31 10.77 -20.08
CA GLU A 437 -3.53 11.31 -21.18
C GLU A 437 -4.26 11.08 -22.48
N THR A 438 -4.47 12.15 -23.24
CA THR A 438 -5.08 12.10 -24.56
C THR A 438 -4.05 12.42 -25.64
N ILE A 439 -4.34 11.97 -26.85
CA ILE A 439 -3.61 12.41 -28.05
C ILE A 439 -3.99 13.84 -28.44
N HIS A 440 -3.08 14.53 -29.12
CA HIS A 440 -3.36 15.81 -29.76
C HIS A 440 -2.54 15.93 -31.05
N PRO A 441 -3.06 16.48 -32.16
CA PRO A 441 -2.30 16.56 -33.43
C PRO A 441 -0.95 17.27 -33.31
N LEU A 442 -0.86 18.26 -32.41
CA LEU A 442 0.36 19.05 -32.17
C LEU A 442 1.40 18.36 -31.25
N ILE A 443 1.06 17.25 -30.60
CA ILE A 443 1.98 16.51 -29.71
C ILE A 443 1.90 15.02 -30.03
N HIS A 444 3.05 14.47 -30.42
CA HIS A 444 3.25 13.03 -30.54
C HIS A 444 4.21 12.58 -29.46
N ALA A 445 3.66 12.13 -28.34
CA ALA A 445 4.42 11.54 -27.27
C ALA A 445 3.91 10.14 -27.00
N GLU A 446 4.83 9.19 -26.81
CA GLU A 446 4.47 7.94 -26.14
C GLU A 446 3.97 8.25 -24.72
N PRO A 447 3.18 7.39 -24.07
CA PRO A 447 2.68 7.61 -22.71
C PRO A 447 3.82 7.91 -21.71
N SER A 448 3.54 8.59 -20.59
CA SER A 448 4.53 8.90 -19.53
C SER A 448 4.99 7.68 -18.71
N HIS A 449 4.68 6.46 -19.18
CA HIS A 449 5.03 5.19 -18.54
C HIS A 449 6.55 5.10 -18.31
N GLY A 450 6.95 4.97 -17.04
CA GLY A 450 8.36 4.75 -16.66
C GLY A 450 9.19 6.01 -16.35
N SER A 451 8.57 7.18 -16.21
CA SER A 451 9.23 8.40 -15.71
C SER A 451 9.24 8.48 -14.17
N HIS A 452 10.05 9.39 -13.58
CA HIS A 452 9.98 9.70 -12.14
C HIS A 452 8.54 10.09 -11.71
N PHE A 453 7.82 10.78 -12.59
CA PHE A 453 6.41 11.14 -12.41
C PHE A 453 5.50 9.90 -12.26
N PHE A 454 5.77 8.85 -13.03
CA PHE A 454 5.03 7.58 -12.96
C PHE A 454 5.21 6.83 -11.64
N HIS A 455 6.36 6.98 -10.98
CA HIS A 455 6.60 6.33 -9.69
C HIS A 455 5.60 6.81 -8.62
N ASN A 456 5.38 8.13 -8.52
CA ASN A 456 4.43 8.71 -7.56
C ASN A 456 3.01 8.22 -7.82
N ILE A 457 2.61 8.14 -9.10
CA ILE A 457 1.30 7.61 -9.51
C ILE A 457 1.13 6.17 -9.02
N ALA A 458 2.12 5.32 -9.31
CA ALA A 458 2.07 3.91 -8.98
C ALA A 458 2.18 3.65 -7.46
N ALA A 459 2.91 4.50 -6.72
CA ALA A 459 3.05 4.43 -5.27
C ALA A 459 1.77 4.87 -4.53
N LEU A 460 1.07 5.87 -5.06
CA LEU A 460 -0.18 6.40 -4.50
C LEU A 460 -1.43 5.70 -5.02
N GLY A 461 -1.28 4.67 -5.84
CA GLY A 461 -2.42 3.92 -6.39
C GLY A 461 -3.32 4.75 -7.30
N ILE A 462 -2.79 5.80 -7.94
CA ILE A 462 -3.57 6.70 -8.79
C ILE A 462 -3.81 6.02 -10.13
N ASN A 463 -5.08 5.94 -10.53
CA ASN A 463 -5.46 5.37 -11.81
C ASN A 463 -4.94 6.24 -12.94
N TYR A 464 -4.29 5.62 -13.92
CA TYR A 464 -3.67 6.30 -15.02
C TYR A 464 -4.14 5.69 -16.33
N LEU A 465 -4.71 6.52 -17.19
CA LEU A 465 -5.33 6.12 -18.44
C LEU A 465 -4.60 6.79 -19.59
N ASN A 466 -4.36 6.02 -20.65
CA ASN A 466 -3.89 6.57 -21.90
C ASN A 466 -4.93 6.29 -23.00
N VAL A 467 -5.45 7.36 -23.62
CA VAL A 467 -6.46 7.29 -24.67
C VAL A 467 -5.77 7.60 -25.99
N ASN A 468 -5.65 6.58 -26.84
CA ASN A 468 -5.00 6.67 -28.15
C ASN A 468 -6.02 6.78 -29.30
N ASP A 469 -5.53 7.04 -30.52
CA ASP A 469 -6.36 7.09 -31.74
C ASP A 469 -6.74 5.69 -32.27
N ARG A 470 -6.62 4.66 -31.42
CA ARG A 470 -7.01 3.30 -31.84
C ARG A 470 -8.53 3.27 -31.84
N HIS A 471 -9.14 2.64 -32.86
CA HIS A 471 -10.59 2.48 -33.04
C HIS A 471 -11.39 1.92 -31.84
N ILE A 472 -10.73 1.54 -30.75
CA ILE A 472 -11.30 0.92 -29.56
C ILE A 472 -11.31 1.89 -28.36
N ASP A 473 -10.42 2.88 -28.37
CA ASP A 473 -10.36 3.93 -27.35
C ASP A 473 -11.30 5.08 -27.73
N HIS A 474 -11.81 5.80 -26.73
CA HIS A 474 -12.78 6.86 -26.96
C HIS A 474 -12.65 7.97 -25.92
N MET A 475 -12.67 9.23 -26.37
CA MET A 475 -12.82 10.42 -25.53
C MET A 475 -13.86 11.34 -26.15
N ASP A 476 -14.96 11.58 -25.43
CA ASP A 476 -16.05 12.44 -25.85
C ASP A 476 -15.89 13.85 -25.26
N PHE A 477 -15.16 14.70 -25.99
CA PHE A 477 -14.95 16.10 -25.60
C PHE A 477 -16.23 16.94 -25.69
N GLU A 478 -17.19 16.59 -26.56
CA GLU A 478 -18.47 17.30 -26.66
C GLU A 478 -19.29 17.11 -25.39
N ARG A 479 -19.34 15.87 -24.88
CA ARG A 479 -19.99 15.57 -23.61
C ARG A 479 -19.29 16.22 -22.42
N LEU A 480 -17.95 16.27 -22.41
CA LEU A 480 -17.19 17.02 -21.41
C LEU A 480 -17.55 18.51 -21.41
N ALA A 481 -17.68 19.12 -22.60
CA ALA A 481 -18.04 20.53 -22.74
C ALA A 481 -19.48 20.85 -22.28
N GLY A 482 -20.37 19.84 -22.26
CA GLY A 482 -21.74 19.96 -21.78
C GLY A 482 -21.89 20.03 -20.25
N PHE A 483 -20.84 19.71 -19.48
CA PHE A 483 -20.89 19.75 -18.01
C PHE A 483 -20.85 21.19 -17.46
N HIS A 484 -21.32 21.35 -16.21
CA HIS A 484 -21.33 22.65 -15.55
C HIS A 484 -19.88 23.12 -15.29
N LYS A 485 -19.50 24.22 -15.93
CA LYS A 485 -18.18 24.85 -15.75
C LYS A 485 -18.16 25.62 -14.43
N VAL A 486 -17.40 25.11 -13.46
CA VAL A 486 -17.19 25.77 -12.16
C VAL A 486 -16.18 26.90 -12.31
N HIS A 487 -15.10 26.64 -13.04
CA HIS A 487 -14.05 27.61 -13.29
C HIS A 487 -13.44 27.40 -14.69
N GLU A 488 -13.22 28.48 -15.41
CA GLU A 488 -12.66 28.45 -16.77
C GLU A 488 -11.51 29.44 -16.87
N THR A 489 -10.34 28.95 -17.26
CA THR A 489 -9.17 29.75 -17.61
C THR A 489 -9.01 29.79 -19.13
N PRO A 490 -8.02 30.48 -19.72
CA PRO A 490 -7.81 30.47 -21.16
C PRO A 490 -7.69 29.05 -21.74
N ASP A 491 -6.93 28.17 -21.07
CA ASP A 491 -6.54 26.86 -21.62
C ASP A 491 -7.10 25.65 -20.83
N VAL A 492 -7.68 25.86 -19.65
CA VAL A 492 -8.12 24.78 -18.74
C VAL A 492 -9.56 25.03 -18.28
N ILE A 493 -10.32 23.95 -18.15
CA ILE A 493 -11.68 23.95 -17.60
C ILE A 493 -11.72 23.06 -16.37
N HIS A 494 -12.28 23.58 -15.29
CA HIS A 494 -12.79 22.80 -14.17
C HIS A 494 -14.30 22.68 -14.31
N ALA A 495 -14.77 21.48 -14.60
CA ALA A 495 -16.18 21.13 -14.68
C ALA A 495 -16.59 20.27 -13.50
N ALA A 496 -17.85 20.40 -13.07
CA ALA A 496 -18.49 19.52 -12.11
C ALA A 496 -19.64 18.78 -12.78
N THR A 497 -19.70 17.47 -12.56
CA THR A 497 -20.82 16.65 -13.01
C THR A 497 -22.00 16.77 -12.04
N PRO A 498 -23.25 16.71 -12.53
CA PRO A 498 -24.42 16.76 -11.66
C PRO A 498 -24.46 15.57 -10.69
N ARG A 499 -23.97 14.41 -11.14
CA ARG A 499 -23.84 13.18 -10.33
C ARG A 499 -22.40 12.70 -10.27
N PRO A 500 -22.02 11.90 -9.26
CA PRO A 500 -20.70 11.32 -9.20
C PRO A 500 -20.33 10.52 -10.45
N LEU A 501 -19.05 10.57 -10.80
CA LEU A 501 -18.43 9.80 -11.87
C LEU A 501 -18.18 8.39 -11.39
N ALA A 502 -18.58 7.41 -12.19
CA ALA A 502 -18.12 6.04 -12.05
C ALA A 502 -16.82 5.87 -12.86
N LEU A 503 -15.74 5.54 -12.17
CA LEU A 503 -14.46 5.11 -12.73
C LEU A 503 -14.33 3.61 -12.47
N LYS A 504 -14.29 2.80 -13.54
CA LYS A 504 -14.00 1.37 -13.46
C LYS A 504 -12.72 1.07 -14.21
N VAL A 505 -11.72 0.52 -13.52
CA VAL A 505 -10.43 0.12 -14.09
C VAL A 505 -10.20 -1.37 -13.82
N ASP A 506 -10.20 -2.18 -14.87
CA ASP A 506 -9.72 -3.56 -14.85
C ASP A 506 -8.23 -3.57 -15.19
N GLY A 507 -7.39 -3.57 -14.15
CA GLY A 507 -5.94 -3.56 -14.29
C GLY A 507 -5.35 -4.86 -14.81
N SER A 508 -6.14 -5.95 -14.83
CA SER A 508 -5.70 -7.23 -15.40
C SER A 508 -5.77 -7.20 -16.91
N LYS A 509 -6.81 -6.56 -17.46
CA LYS A 509 -6.98 -6.40 -18.92
C LYS A 509 -6.43 -5.06 -19.43
N GLY A 510 -6.11 -4.13 -18.53
CA GLY A 510 -5.70 -2.76 -18.86
C GLY A 510 -6.84 -1.93 -19.44
N ILE A 511 -8.09 -2.24 -19.10
CA ILE A 511 -9.27 -1.57 -19.65
C ILE A 511 -9.88 -0.65 -18.60
N CYS A 512 -10.29 0.54 -19.00
CA CYS A 512 -11.01 1.48 -18.15
C CYS A 512 -12.18 2.14 -18.87
N VAL A 513 -13.23 2.45 -18.09
CA VAL A 513 -14.35 3.31 -18.50
C VAL A 513 -14.61 4.39 -17.46
N ILE A 514 -14.96 5.59 -17.91
CA ILE A 514 -15.45 6.69 -17.07
C ILE A 514 -16.80 7.18 -17.60
N PHE A 515 -17.81 7.21 -16.74
CA PHE A 515 -19.15 7.67 -17.06
C PHE A 515 -19.82 8.39 -15.89
N GLU A 516 -20.84 9.20 -16.17
CA GLU A 516 -21.71 9.74 -15.11
C GLU A 516 -22.63 8.63 -14.59
N THR A 517 -22.69 8.43 -13.27
CA THR A 517 -23.56 7.40 -12.68
C THR A 517 -25.04 7.57 -13.11
N PRO A 518 -25.67 6.53 -13.70
CA PRO A 518 -27.04 6.63 -14.20
C PRO A 518 -28.07 6.88 -13.09
N ILE A 519 -29.20 7.52 -13.42
CA ILE A 519 -30.32 7.68 -12.49
C ILE A 519 -30.93 6.29 -12.32
N CYS A 520 -30.63 5.60 -11.22
CA CYS A 520 -31.39 4.41 -10.90
C CYS A 520 -32.75 4.86 -10.32
N PRO A 521 -33.90 4.60 -10.97
CA PRO A 521 -35.15 4.62 -10.25
C PRO A 521 -35.05 3.57 -9.13
N ILE A 522 -35.44 3.95 -7.91
CA ILE A 522 -35.22 3.32 -6.59
C ILE A 522 -35.75 1.86 -6.45
N LYS A 523 -35.83 1.02 -7.49
CA LYS A 523 -36.39 -0.33 -7.40
C LYS A 523 -35.54 -1.50 -7.94
N LYS A 524 -34.41 -1.29 -8.61
CA LYS A 524 -33.64 -2.45 -9.17
C LYS A 524 -32.27 -2.75 -8.54
N PHE A 525 -31.81 -1.98 -7.56
CA PHE A 525 -30.56 -2.31 -6.85
C PHE A 525 -30.72 -3.39 -5.76
N LYS A 526 -31.95 -3.79 -5.41
CA LYS A 526 -32.18 -4.86 -4.42
C LYS A 526 -32.15 -6.28 -4.99
N GLU A 527 -32.22 -6.45 -6.31
CA GLU A 527 -32.29 -7.78 -6.93
C GLU A 527 -30.95 -8.25 -7.52
N LEU A 528 -29.95 -7.36 -7.65
CA LEU A 528 -28.61 -7.69 -8.14
C LEU A 528 -27.55 -7.77 -7.02
N CYS A 529 -27.95 -7.57 -5.77
CA CYS A 529 -27.11 -7.75 -4.57
C CYS A 529 -27.69 -8.82 -3.64
N HIS A 530 -28.18 -9.93 -4.21
CA HIS A 530 -28.55 -11.14 -3.49
C HIS A 530 -27.64 -12.30 -3.87
#